data_AF-A0A9X3X8W8-F1
#
_entry.id   AF-A0A9X3X8W8-F1
#
_cell.length_a   1.000
_cell.length_b   1.000
_cell.length_c   1.000
_cell.angle_alpha   90.00
_cell.angle_beta   90.00
_cell.angle_gamma   90.00
#
_symmetry.space_group_name_H-M   'P 1'
#
loop_
_entity.id
_entity.type
_entity.pdbx_description
1 polymer ?
#
loop_
_entity_poly.entity_id
_entity_poly.type
_entity_poly.pdbx_seq_one_letter_code
_entity_poly.pdbx_strand_id
1 'polypeptide(L)'
;MNTNRAFVAGAVLVAWGALAACSSSDTIEQRIGSEGATSPQGSIGAATVGAGGPGGMGGAGGATIGSGADSTGGEGGSGSGGEGGSVNAGGGGSGSSGGGGSGGAGGIDPTGGGGFGSAAAGCMIDLDCDDDIDCTTDECDVGQCKHTPDSGKCDNGKYCDGAEVCNPSAGCVGNSKPCDDGVDCTLDTCDEATDACGHTPVDSLCDNKIHCDGVETCNAILGCLSSAPIDCNDGISCTNDACSESFDACIFTPIDAACASGELCIAAVGGCTAALPCAANADCDDGIACTYDLCYDPGGVCVHYAQDYVCDDDVFCNGAEICDPFQGCTAGSPVICNDGIDCTEDICDATTDACKAIPHESSCP
;
A
#
# COMPACT_ATOMS: atom_id res chain seq x y z
N MET A 1 3.82 65.37 -54.08
CA MET A 1 3.63 66.68 -53.43
C MET A 1 3.84 66.49 -51.95
N ASN A 2 4.65 67.38 -51.35
CA ASN A 2 5.00 67.50 -49.93
C ASN A 2 3.81 67.29 -48.96
N THR A 3 4.07 66.64 -47.80
CA THR A 3 4.28 67.36 -46.52
C THR A 3 4.81 66.45 -45.41
N ASN A 4 5.89 66.92 -44.77
CA ASN A 4 6.52 66.43 -43.54
C ASN A 4 5.71 66.72 -42.27
N ARG A 5 5.90 65.90 -41.23
CA ARG A 5 6.26 66.25 -39.82
C ARG A 5 6.11 65.02 -38.92
N ALA A 6 7.20 64.40 -38.45
CA ALA A 6 7.96 64.69 -37.22
C ALA A 6 7.26 64.24 -35.92
N PHE A 7 7.77 63.16 -35.28
CA PHE A 7 7.58 62.91 -33.85
C PHE A 7 8.85 62.37 -33.19
N VAL A 8 9.43 63.28 -32.41
CA VAL A 8 10.22 63.21 -31.17
C VAL A 8 10.66 61.84 -30.63
N ALA A 9 11.98 61.73 -30.42
CA ALA A 9 12.64 60.75 -29.58
C ALA A 9 12.43 61.04 -28.09
N GLY A 10 12.10 60.00 -27.32
CA GLY A 10 12.11 60.01 -25.85
C GLY A 10 12.66 58.67 -25.36
N ALA A 11 13.87 58.70 -24.79
CA ALA A 11 14.54 57.55 -24.21
C ALA A 11 13.99 57.26 -22.80
N VAL A 12 13.74 55.99 -22.49
CA VAL A 12 13.73 55.47 -21.12
C VAL A 12 14.55 54.19 -21.08
N LEU A 13 15.60 54.23 -20.26
CA LEU A 13 16.50 53.15 -19.90
C LEU A 13 15.78 52.10 -19.04
N VAL A 14 15.97 50.81 -19.34
CA VAL A 14 15.98 49.75 -18.32
C VAL A 14 17.10 48.74 -18.65
N ALA A 15 17.73 48.26 -17.58
CA ALA A 15 19.08 47.75 -17.48
C ALA A 15 19.32 46.35 -18.06
N TRP A 16 20.59 46.14 -18.42
CA TRP A 16 21.19 44.85 -18.75
C TRP A 16 21.44 44.04 -17.46
N GLY A 17 20.99 42.79 -17.45
CA GLY A 17 21.37 41.75 -16.50
C GLY A 17 21.48 40.42 -17.24
N ALA A 18 22.68 39.84 -17.22
CA ALA A 18 23.12 38.74 -18.05
C ALA A 18 22.42 37.40 -17.78
N LEU A 19 22.14 36.63 -18.84
CA LEU A 19 22.22 35.16 -18.78
C LEU A 19 23.05 34.66 -19.96
N ALA A 20 24.15 34.00 -19.59
CA ALA A 20 25.16 33.45 -20.47
C ALA A 20 24.73 32.08 -21.04
N ALA A 21 25.17 31.85 -22.27
CA ALA A 21 25.09 30.58 -22.99
C ALA A 21 25.84 29.45 -22.25
N CYS A 22 25.28 28.23 -22.28
CA CYS A 22 26.03 27.00 -22.05
C CYS A 22 26.40 26.40 -23.41
N SER A 23 27.70 26.34 -23.68
CA SER A 23 28.34 25.57 -24.74
C SER A 23 29.64 25.01 -24.21
N SER A 24 30.05 23.88 -24.78
CA SER A 24 31.32 23.14 -24.67
C SER A 24 31.61 22.30 -23.41
N SER A 25 31.51 20.99 -23.61
CA SER A 25 32.60 20.00 -23.55
C SER A 25 33.66 20.16 -22.45
N ASP A 26 33.73 19.19 -21.54
CA ASP A 26 34.96 18.84 -20.84
C ASP A 26 35.14 17.31 -20.72
N THR A 27 36.27 16.88 -21.24
CA THR A 27 36.88 15.55 -21.18
C THR A 27 37.42 15.25 -19.78
N ILE A 28 37.13 14.07 -19.22
CA ILE A 28 37.83 13.56 -18.03
C ILE A 28 38.96 12.61 -18.49
N GLU A 29 40.19 13.06 -18.31
CA GLU A 29 41.40 12.24 -18.48
C GLU A 29 41.54 11.18 -17.38
N GLN A 30 42.04 10.02 -17.80
CA GLN A 30 42.62 8.98 -16.96
C GLN A 30 43.93 9.45 -16.31
N ARG A 31 44.13 9.12 -15.02
CA ARG A 31 45.46 8.99 -14.43
C ARG A 31 45.59 7.73 -13.59
N ILE A 32 46.72 7.07 -13.82
CA ILE A 32 47.20 5.80 -13.29
C ILE A 32 48.05 6.05 -12.03
N GLY A 33 47.99 5.13 -11.05
CA GLY A 33 48.96 4.93 -9.96
C GLY A 33 48.32 4.13 -8.82
N SER A 34 48.57 2.81 -8.68
CA SER A 34 49.57 2.17 -7.78
C SER A 34 49.61 2.82 -6.38
N GLU A 35 49.36 2.15 -5.26
CA GLU A 35 50.10 1.03 -4.65
C GLU A 35 49.27 0.39 -3.50
N GLY A 36 49.62 -0.84 -3.07
CA GLY A 36 49.46 -1.23 -1.66
C GLY A 36 48.57 -2.44 -1.34
N ALA A 37 49.17 -3.62 -1.37
CA ALA A 37 48.60 -4.89 -0.92
C ALA A 37 48.37 -4.97 0.59
N THR A 38 47.35 -5.72 1.03
CA THR A 38 47.47 -6.74 2.10
C THR A 38 46.41 -7.84 1.93
N SER A 39 46.88 -9.08 1.99
CA SER A 39 46.10 -10.34 2.04
C SER A 39 45.61 -10.58 3.48
N PRO A 40 44.67 -11.52 3.74
CA PRO A 40 45.11 -12.91 3.93
C PRO A 40 44.19 -14.00 3.34
N GLN A 41 44.85 -14.92 2.64
CA GLN A 41 44.76 -16.39 2.68
C GLN A 41 43.45 -17.10 3.10
N GLY A 42 42.98 -17.97 2.20
CA GLY A 42 42.05 -19.07 2.48
C GLY A 42 41.93 -20.01 1.27
N SER A 43 42.97 -20.82 1.06
CA SER A 43 43.09 -21.84 -0.01
C SER A 43 42.48 -23.19 0.39
N ILE A 44 41.73 -23.84 -0.52
CA ILE A 44 41.75 -25.26 -0.94
C ILE A 44 40.54 -25.49 -1.87
N GLY A 45 40.52 -26.24 -2.97
CA GLY A 45 41.50 -27.03 -3.69
C GLY A 45 40.86 -27.46 -5.03
N ALA A 46 41.67 -27.49 -6.09
CA ALA A 46 41.26 -27.84 -7.45
C ALA A 46 41.03 -29.36 -7.60
N ALA A 47 40.03 -29.73 -8.41
CA ALA A 47 39.93 -31.07 -8.98
C ALA A 47 39.75 -30.96 -10.50
N THR A 48 40.60 -31.73 -11.17
CA THR A 48 40.92 -31.72 -12.60
C THR A 48 39.87 -32.40 -13.47
N VAL A 49 39.75 -31.89 -14.69
CA VAL A 49 38.98 -32.44 -15.82
C VAL A 49 39.64 -33.74 -16.32
N GLY A 50 38.84 -34.80 -16.50
CA GLY A 50 39.28 -36.06 -17.11
C GLY A 50 38.23 -36.57 -18.09
N ALA A 51 38.58 -36.62 -19.37
CA ALA A 51 37.78 -37.15 -20.46
C ALA A 51 37.82 -38.69 -20.50
N GLY A 52 36.69 -39.31 -20.86
CA GLY A 52 36.60 -40.73 -21.21
C GLY A 52 35.19 -41.10 -21.68
N GLY A 53 35.04 -41.47 -22.96
CA GLY A 53 33.78 -41.90 -23.59
C GLY A 53 33.41 -43.38 -23.32
N PRO A 54 32.68 -44.06 -24.22
CA PRO A 54 31.24 -44.32 -24.04
C PRO A 54 30.85 -45.82 -23.97
N GLY A 55 29.63 -46.08 -23.52
CA GLY A 55 28.88 -47.35 -23.60
C GLY A 55 27.68 -47.26 -22.66
N GLY A 56 26.45 -47.69 -22.94
CA GLY A 56 25.91 -48.54 -23.99
C GLY A 56 24.73 -49.30 -23.37
N MET A 57 23.55 -49.20 -23.99
CA MET A 57 22.45 -50.18 -24.02
C MET A 57 21.49 -50.36 -22.83
N GLY A 58 20.19 -50.29 -23.18
CA GLY A 58 19.08 -51.03 -22.55
C GLY A 58 18.24 -50.20 -21.57
N GLY A 59 16.92 -50.13 -21.62
CA GLY A 59 15.92 -50.84 -22.40
C GLY A 59 14.54 -50.53 -21.81
N ALA A 60 13.53 -50.63 -22.67
CA ALA A 60 12.11 -50.33 -22.53
C ALA A 60 11.40 -50.61 -21.18
N GLY A 61 10.34 -49.83 -20.93
CA GLY A 61 9.30 -50.15 -19.95
C GLY A 61 8.18 -49.11 -19.92
N GLY A 62 7.41 -48.99 -21.00
CA GLY A 62 6.14 -48.25 -20.99
C GLY A 62 5.04 -49.04 -20.27
N ALA A 63 4.20 -48.34 -19.51
CA ALA A 63 2.92 -48.85 -19.05
C ALA A 63 1.87 -47.74 -19.13
N THR A 64 1.00 -47.85 -20.13
CA THR A 64 -0.27 -47.13 -20.25
C THR A 64 -1.39 -48.03 -19.77
N ILE A 65 -2.22 -47.54 -18.86
CA ILE A 65 -3.61 -47.95 -18.57
C ILE A 65 -4.13 -46.88 -17.60
N GLY A 66 -5.32 -46.30 -17.70
CA GLY A 66 -6.53 -46.62 -18.43
C GLY A 66 -7.69 -46.05 -17.61
N SER A 67 -8.62 -45.37 -18.28
CA SER A 67 -9.78 -44.69 -17.72
C SER A 67 -10.67 -45.56 -16.83
N GLY A 68 -11.31 -44.95 -15.83
CA GLY A 68 -12.38 -45.57 -15.05
C GLY A 68 -13.14 -44.53 -14.24
N ALA A 69 -14.27 -44.08 -14.79
CA ALA A 69 -15.32 -43.41 -14.03
C ALA A 69 -16.11 -44.46 -13.23
N ASP A 70 -16.49 -44.15 -11.99
CA ASP A 70 -17.73 -44.69 -11.43
C ASP A 70 -18.29 -43.80 -10.33
N SER A 71 -19.61 -43.79 -10.25
CA SER A 71 -20.48 -42.89 -9.51
C SER A 71 -21.22 -43.65 -8.41
N THR A 72 -21.30 -43.11 -7.20
CA THR A 72 -22.31 -43.42 -6.18
C THR A 72 -22.47 -42.13 -5.34
N GLY A 73 -23.60 -41.40 -5.33
CA GLY A 73 -24.91 -41.79 -4.76
C GLY A 73 -24.72 -42.02 -3.25
N GLY A 74 -25.21 -41.22 -2.29
CA GLY A 74 -26.50 -40.57 -2.12
C GLY A 74 -26.98 -40.90 -0.68
N GLU A 75 -27.94 -40.12 -0.15
CA GLU A 75 -28.57 -40.19 1.21
C GLU A 75 -27.78 -39.44 2.29
N GLY A 76 -28.31 -38.49 3.08
CA GLY A 76 -29.63 -38.20 3.66
C GLY A 76 -29.29 -37.62 5.06
N GLY A 77 -30.00 -36.75 5.76
CA GLY A 77 -31.36 -36.26 5.80
C GLY A 77 -31.56 -35.72 7.23
N SER A 78 -32.19 -34.56 7.33
CA SER A 78 -32.81 -33.84 8.46
C SER A 78 -32.80 -34.42 9.90
N GLY A 79 -32.62 -33.51 10.87
CA GLY A 79 -33.05 -33.69 12.26
C GLY A 79 -33.32 -32.35 12.95
N SER A 80 -34.61 -32.07 13.21
CA SER A 80 -35.17 -30.89 13.86
C SER A 80 -35.81 -31.26 15.21
N GLY A 81 -35.94 -30.27 16.11
CA GLY A 81 -36.79 -30.30 17.31
C GLY A 81 -36.11 -30.88 18.58
N GLY A 82 -36.38 -30.42 19.79
CA GLY A 82 -37.34 -29.44 20.29
C GLY A 82 -37.40 -29.51 21.84
N GLU A 83 -37.83 -28.40 22.43
CA GLU A 83 -38.67 -28.24 23.63
C GLU A 83 -38.25 -28.75 25.02
N GLY A 84 -38.34 -27.81 25.97
CA GLY A 84 -38.66 -28.02 27.39
C GLY A 84 -38.16 -26.83 28.22
N GLY A 85 -38.94 -26.04 28.94
CA GLY A 85 -40.37 -26.01 29.24
C GLY A 85 -40.59 -24.92 30.29
N SER A 86 -41.64 -24.11 30.12
CA SER A 86 -42.09 -23.05 31.04
C SER A 86 -42.67 -23.59 32.35
N VAL A 87 -42.41 -22.89 33.47
CA VAL A 87 -43.26 -22.67 34.69
C VAL A 87 -42.48 -21.68 35.59
N ASN A 88 -43.02 -20.72 36.36
CA ASN A 88 -44.34 -20.17 36.63
C ASN A 88 -44.15 -18.79 37.30
N ALA A 89 -45.24 -18.03 37.39
CA ALA A 89 -45.42 -16.67 37.87
C ALA A 89 -45.01 -16.36 39.32
N GLY A 90 -44.79 -15.07 39.59
CA GLY A 90 -44.77 -14.49 40.93
C GLY A 90 -44.61 -12.97 40.91
N GLY A 91 -45.72 -12.24 40.80
CA GLY A 91 -45.77 -10.79 41.00
C GLY A 91 -45.79 -10.39 42.48
N GLY A 92 -45.35 -9.16 42.74
CA GLY A 92 -45.42 -8.43 44.02
C GLY A 92 -44.21 -7.49 44.11
N GLY A 93 -44.30 -6.16 44.15
CA GLY A 93 -45.37 -5.28 44.57
C GLY A 93 -45.00 -4.64 45.92
N SER A 94 -44.73 -3.32 45.90
CA SER A 94 -44.60 -2.41 47.07
C SER A 94 -43.25 -2.50 47.82
N GLY A 95 -42.57 -1.44 48.23
CA GLY A 95 -42.96 -0.05 48.44
C GLY A 95 -42.42 0.42 49.80
N SER A 96 -42.04 1.70 49.86
CA SER A 96 -42.01 2.56 51.06
C SER A 96 -40.74 2.66 51.94
N SER A 97 -40.04 3.78 51.72
CA SER A 97 -39.92 4.96 52.62
C SER A 97 -39.12 4.91 53.93
N GLY A 98 -38.16 5.85 54.06
CA GLY A 98 -38.35 7.03 54.92
C GLY A 98 -37.33 7.31 56.04
N GLY A 99 -36.89 8.58 56.11
CA GLY A 99 -36.28 9.29 57.27
C GLY A 99 -34.75 9.43 57.20
N GLY A 100 -34.12 10.60 57.05
CA GLY A 100 -34.29 11.89 57.77
C GLY A 100 -33.63 11.77 59.15
N GLY A 101 -32.67 12.55 59.63
CA GLY A 101 -31.98 13.79 59.27
C GLY A 101 -31.29 14.32 60.55
N SER A 102 -30.53 15.42 60.43
CA SER A 102 -30.00 16.31 61.49
C SER A 102 -28.54 16.11 61.93
N GLY A 103 -27.77 17.19 61.80
CA GLY A 103 -26.35 17.27 62.11
C GLY A 103 -26.00 17.72 63.53
N GLY A 104 -24.74 18.11 63.72
CA GLY A 104 -24.22 18.72 64.93
C GLY A 104 -22.70 18.63 65.01
N ALA A 105 -22.05 19.78 65.24
CA ALA A 105 -20.61 20.01 65.15
C ALA A 105 -19.79 19.57 66.38
N GLY A 106 -18.47 19.50 66.18
CA GLY A 106 -17.39 19.40 67.18
C GLY A 106 -16.27 18.52 66.61
N GLY A 107 -15.02 18.91 66.37
CA GLY A 107 -14.15 19.89 67.00
C GLY A 107 -12.91 19.15 67.49
N ILE A 108 -11.73 19.49 66.92
CA ILE A 108 -10.32 19.19 67.33
C ILE A 108 -9.90 17.69 67.41
N ASP A 109 -8.81 17.23 66.77
CA ASP A 109 -7.42 17.57 67.11
C ASP A 109 -6.43 17.35 65.93
N PRO A 110 -5.63 18.37 65.57
CA PRO A 110 -4.36 18.24 64.86
C PRO A 110 -3.18 18.18 65.84
N THR A 111 -2.40 17.09 65.81
CA THR A 111 -0.96 16.92 66.12
C THR A 111 -0.62 15.69 66.98
N GLY A 112 0.35 14.92 66.51
CA GLY A 112 1.13 13.95 67.30
C GLY A 112 0.60 12.52 67.24
N GLY A 113 1.32 11.51 66.82
CA GLY A 113 2.75 11.36 66.57
C GLY A 113 3.05 9.86 66.64
N GLY A 114 3.91 9.35 65.75
CA GLY A 114 4.25 7.93 65.76
C GLY A 114 5.24 7.47 64.70
N GLY A 115 6.04 8.38 64.13
CA GLY A 115 7.30 7.97 63.53
C GLY A 115 8.21 7.46 64.63
N PHE A 116 8.30 6.14 64.79
CA PHE A 116 9.38 5.50 65.53
C PHE A 116 10.38 4.95 64.54
N GLY A 117 11.32 5.83 64.16
CA GLY A 117 12.62 5.38 63.72
C GLY A 117 13.38 4.78 64.90
N SER A 118 13.67 3.48 64.78
CA SER A 118 14.92 2.84 65.18
C SER A 118 15.04 2.27 66.61
N ALA A 119 14.72 0.98 66.75
CA ALA A 119 15.59 -0.03 67.39
C ALA A 119 14.96 -1.43 67.24
N ALA A 120 15.33 -2.21 66.22
CA ALA A 120 15.12 -3.66 66.11
C ALA A 120 13.82 -4.23 66.74
N ALA A 121 12.70 -3.55 66.52
CA ALA A 121 11.38 -4.02 66.89
C ALA A 121 10.71 -4.35 65.57
N GLY A 122 10.58 -5.65 65.32
CA GLY A 122 9.81 -6.15 64.23
C GLY A 122 8.36 -5.71 64.26
N CYS A 123 7.60 -6.10 63.23
CA CYS A 123 6.15 -6.05 63.28
C CYS A 123 5.60 -6.77 64.52
N MET A 124 4.47 -6.33 65.05
CA MET A 124 3.78 -6.98 66.17
C MET A 124 2.47 -7.62 65.75
N ILE A 125 1.86 -7.12 64.68
CA ILE A 125 0.67 -7.63 64.01
C ILE A 125 0.82 -7.50 62.49
N ASP A 126 0.01 -8.23 61.73
CA ASP A 126 0.02 -8.20 60.26
C ASP A 126 -0.23 -6.79 59.69
N LEU A 127 -1.06 -5.98 60.36
CA LEU A 127 -1.35 -4.60 59.96
C LEU A 127 -0.12 -3.68 60.02
N ASP A 128 0.91 -4.01 60.81
CA ASP A 128 2.16 -3.24 60.85
C ASP A 128 3.01 -3.45 59.58
N CYS A 129 2.64 -4.45 58.77
CA CYS A 129 3.32 -4.84 57.53
C CYS A 129 2.58 -4.43 56.27
N ASP A 130 1.53 -3.61 56.36
CA ASP A 130 0.84 -3.07 55.19
C ASP A 130 1.84 -2.31 54.29
N ASP A 131 2.02 -2.79 53.06
CA ASP A 131 2.90 -2.15 52.06
C ASP A 131 2.14 -1.25 51.08
N ASP A 132 0.86 -0.96 51.36
CA ASP A 132 -0.07 -0.21 50.51
C ASP A 132 -0.28 -0.87 49.12
N ILE A 133 0.00 -2.17 48.98
CA ILE A 133 -0.24 -2.93 47.74
C ILE A 133 -1.37 -3.94 47.95
N ASP A 134 -2.58 -3.61 47.49
CA ASP A 134 -3.81 -4.41 47.73
C ASP A 134 -3.72 -5.91 47.37
N CYS A 135 -2.82 -6.29 46.46
CA CYS A 135 -2.65 -7.67 46.01
C CYS A 135 -1.58 -8.47 46.77
N THR A 136 -0.83 -7.86 47.69
CA THR A 136 0.04 -8.59 48.59
C THR A 136 -0.79 -9.12 49.78
N THR A 137 -0.28 -10.17 50.40
CA THR A 137 -0.74 -10.59 51.73
C THR A 137 0.40 -10.31 52.68
N ASP A 138 0.17 -9.36 53.58
CA ASP A 138 1.13 -8.91 54.56
C ASP A 138 1.00 -9.74 55.84
N GLU A 139 2.07 -10.45 56.16
CA GLU A 139 2.14 -11.32 57.32
C GLU A 139 3.31 -10.91 58.20
N CYS A 140 3.06 -10.80 59.50
CA CYS A 140 4.09 -10.57 60.49
C CYS A 140 4.63 -11.91 61.03
N ASP A 141 5.78 -12.36 60.54
CA ASP A 141 6.43 -13.59 60.99
C ASP A 141 7.62 -13.31 61.91
N VAL A 142 7.46 -13.58 63.21
CA VAL A 142 8.49 -13.38 64.26
C VAL A 142 9.16 -12.00 64.19
N GLY A 143 8.35 -10.96 63.99
CA GLY A 143 8.86 -9.59 63.89
C GLY A 143 9.56 -9.26 62.56
N GLN A 144 9.28 -9.99 61.49
CA GLN A 144 9.68 -9.63 60.13
C GLN A 144 8.45 -9.54 59.25
N CYS A 145 8.35 -8.47 58.46
CA CYS A 145 7.28 -8.35 57.48
C CYS A 145 7.57 -9.22 56.26
N LYS A 146 6.55 -9.97 55.87
CA LYS A 146 6.55 -10.81 54.68
C LYS A 146 5.36 -10.41 53.82
N HIS A 147 5.67 -9.80 52.68
CA HIS A 147 4.70 -9.42 51.66
C HIS A 147 4.66 -10.53 50.60
N THR A 148 3.57 -11.30 50.56
CA THR A 148 3.42 -12.40 49.60
C THR A 148 2.47 -11.97 48.48
N PRO A 149 2.94 -11.80 47.23
CA PRO A 149 2.06 -11.48 46.10
C PRO A 149 1.00 -12.55 45.89
N ASP A 150 -0.26 -12.13 45.75
CA ASP A 150 -1.40 -12.98 45.43
C ASP A 150 -2.12 -12.43 44.20
N SER A 151 -1.91 -13.08 43.05
CA SER A 151 -2.53 -12.67 41.79
C SER A 151 -4.05 -12.92 41.77
N GLY A 152 -4.58 -13.78 42.63
CA GLY A 152 -6.02 -14.01 42.73
C GLY A 152 -6.80 -12.81 43.28
N LYS A 153 -6.11 -11.83 43.88
CA LYS A 153 -6.70 -10.56 44.32
C LYS A 153 -6.76 -9.49 43.23
N CYS A 154 -6.15 -9.76 42.07
CA CYS A 154 -6.00 -8.79 40.99
C CYS A 154 -7.04 -8.87 39.88
N ASP A 155 -7.89 -9.89 39.89
CA ASP A 155 -8.94 -10.09 38.87
C ASP A 155 -9.86 -8.87 38.85
N ASN A 156 -9.77 -8.10 37.77
CA ASN A 156 -10.57 -6.90 37.56
C ASN A 156 -11.84 -7.19 36.74
N GLY A 157 -12.09 -8.47 36.44
CA GLY A 157 -13.21 -8.97 35.67
C GLY A 157 -13.11 -8.59 34.20
N LYS A 158 -11.92 -8.20 33.72
CA LYS A 158 -11.70 -7.88 32.33
C LYS A 158 -10.88 -8.95 31.63
N TYR A 159 -11.37 -9.40 30.49
CA TYR A 159 -10.74 -10.46 29.75
C TYR A 159 -9.60 -9.92 28.88
N CYS A 160 -9.82 -8.81 28.18
CA CYS A 160 -8.91 -8.32 27.14
C CYS A 160 -7.64 -7.63 27.63
N ASP A 161 -7.52 -7.27 28.91
CA ASP A 161 -6.27 -6.78 29.51
C ASP A 161 -5.39 -7.89 30.09
N GLY A 162 -5.77 -9.15 29.85
CA GLY A 162 -4.99 -10.34 30.16
C GLY A 162 -5.05 -10.70 31.64
N ALA A 163 -4.51 -11.87 31.97
CA ALA A 163 -4.51 -12.35 33.34
C ALA A 163 -3.68 -11.42 34.24
N GLU A 164 -4.29 -10.90 35.28
CA GLU A 164 -3.69 -9.91 36.15
C GLU A 164 -2.74 -10.59 37.14
N VAL A 165 -1.52 -10.09 37.16
CA VAL A 165 -0.45 -10.61 38.03
C VAL A 165 -0.17 -9.57 39.09
N CYS A 166 -0.08 -10.01 40.35
CA CYS A 166 0.35 -9.15 41.43
C CYS A 166 1.86 -8.88 41.30
N ASN A 167 2.22 -7.63 41.02
CA ASN A 167 3.59 -7.17 41.07
C ASN A 167 3.88 -6.59 42.48
N PRO A 168 4.84 -7.17 43.24
CA PRO A 168 5.18 -6.73 44.60
C PRO A 168 5.72 -5.29 44.73
N SER A 169 5.82 -4.53 43.65
CA SER A 169 6.24 -3.12 43.68
C SER A 169 5.33 -2.18 42.88
N ALA A 170 4.44 -2.72 42.05
CA ALA A 170 3.56 -1.94 41.18
C ALA A 170 2.08 -2.25 41.39
N GLY A 171 1.74 -3.25 42.21
CA GLY A 171 0.37 -3.73 42.40
C GLY A 171 -0.12 -4.59 41.24
N CYS A 172 -1.44 -4.65 41.07
CA CYS A 172 -2.06 -5.45 40.02
C CYS A 172 -1.73 -4.90 38.64
N VAL A 173 -1.13 -5.74 37.81
CA VAL A 173 -0.82 -5.41 36.41
C VAL A 173 -1.38 -6.47 35.49
N GLY A 174 -2.13 -6.05 34.46
CA GLY A 174 -2.51 -6.92 33.36
C GLY A 174 -1.28 -7.36 32.56
N ASN A 175 -1.31 -8.58 32.02
CA ASN A 175 -0.23 -9.12 31.20
C ASN A 175 -0.53 -8.99 29.69
N SER A 176 0.24 -9.68 28.84
CA SER A 176 0.20 -9.57 27.37
C SER A 176 -1.20 -9.72 26.78
N LYS A 177 -1.41 -9.11 25.60
CA LYS A 177 -2.60 -9.24 24.75
C LYS A 177 -3.05 -10.72 24.70
N PRO A 178 -4.17 -11.09 25.35
CA PRO A 178 -4.55 -12.51 25.54
C PRO A 178 -4.93 -13.22 24.25
N CYS A 179 -5.16 -12.44 23.20
CA CYS A 179 -5.56 -12.91 21.88
C CYS A 179 -4.43 -12.85 20.85
N ASP A 180 -3.16 -12.73 21.27
CA ASP A 180 -2.05 -12.88 20.34
C ASP A 180 -1.90 -14.36 19.94
N ASP A 181 -2.12 -14.69 18.67
CA ASP A 181 -1.94 -16.06 18.15
C ASP A 181 -0.51 -16.36 17.69
N GLY A 182 0.39 -15.38 17.77
CA GLY A 182 1.78 -15.48 17.34
C GLY A 182 1.97 -15.49 15.83
N VAL A 183 0.95 -15.14 15.04
CA VAL A 183 1.03 -15.05 13.58
C VAL A 183 1.05 -13.57 13.16
N ASP A 184 2.21 -13.09 12.70
CA ASP A 184 2.43 -11.66 12.44
C ASP A 184 1.46 -11.00 11.42
N CYS A 185 0.78 -11.81 10.60
CA CYS A 185 -0.15 -11.34 9.57
C CYS A 185 -1.64 -11.48 9.92
N THR A 186 -1.96 -11.96 11.12
CA THR A 186 -3.34 -11.97 11.61
C THR A 186 -3.62 -10.67 12.37
N LEU A 187 -4.83 -10.14 12.17
CA LEU A 187 -5.36 -9.08 13.01
C LEU A 187 -6.06 -9.72 14.20
N ASP A 188 -5.39 -9.67 15.35
CA ASP A 188 -5.92 -10.16 16.61
C ASP A 188 -6.83 -9.12 17.26
N THR A 189 -8.08 -9.52 17.44
CA THR A 189 -9.14 -8.77 18.09
C THR A 189 -9.58 -9.49 19.36
N CYS A 190 -9.95 -8.70 20.36
CA CYS A 190 -10.46 -9.21 21.62
C CYS A 190 -11.82 -8.56 21.89
N ASP A 191 -12.84 -9.39 22.15
CA ASP A 191 -14.19 -8.96 22.47
C ASP A 191 -14.49 -9.19 23.95
N GLU A 192 -14.56 -8.08 24.68
CA GLU A 192 -14.84 -8.04 26.12
C GLU A 192 -16.28 -8.42 26.47
N ALA A 193 -17.22 -8.33 25.52
CA ALA A 193 -18.61 -8.70 25.78
C ALA A 193 -18.82 -10.22 25.75
N THR A 194 -17.93 -10.95 25.09
CA THR A 194 -18.02 -12.40 24.87
C THR A 194 -16.83 -13.18 25.41
N ASP A 195 -15.86 -12.50 26.02
CA ASP A 195 -14.58 -13.06 26.49
C ASP A 195 -13.91 -13.93 25.43
N ALA A 196 -13.86 -13.42 24.19
CA ALA A 196 -13.45 -14.19 23.02
C ALA A 196 -12.37 -13.49 22.19
N CYS A 197 -11.53 -14.32 21.56
CA CYS A 197 -10.50 -13.90 20.63
C CYS A 197 -10.91 -14.15 19.18
N GLY A 198 -10.61 -13.19 18.32
CA GLY A 198 -10.77 -13.31 16.87
C GLY A 198 -9.44 -13.07 16.16
N HIS A 199 -9.08 -13.95 15.24
CA HIS A 199 -7.86 -13.88 14.45
C HIS A 199 -8.23 -13.85 12.98
N THR A 200 -8.06 -12.70 12.33
CA THR A 200 -8.43 -12.54 10.91
C THR A 200 -7.16 -12.40 10.07
N PRO A 201 -6.86 -13.32 9.15
CA PRO A 201 -5.74 -13.17 8.22
C PRO A 201 -5.87 -11.90 7.39
N VAL A 202 -4.78 -11.15 7.25
CA VAL A 202 -4.72 -9.93 6.44
C VAL A 202 -3.50 -9.97 5.52
N ASP A 203 -3.72 -10.23 4.24
CA ASP A 203 -2.65 -10.36 3.23
C ASP A 203 -1.75 -9.12 3.14
N SER A 204 -2.31 -7.91 3.32
CA SER A 204 -1.53 -6.67 3.25
C SER A 204 -0.49 -6.51 4.36
N LEU A 205 -0.56 -7.32 5.43
CA LEU A 205 0.46 -7.36 6.48
C LEU A 205 1.69 -8.20 6.06
N CYS A 206 1.58 -8.97 4.97
CA CYS A 206 2.65 -9.79 4.44
C CYS A 206 3.49 -9.15 3.34
N ASP A 207 3.15 -7.92 2.92
CA ASP A 207 3.85 -7.23 1.84
C ASP A 207 5.33 -6.99 2.21
N ASN A 208 6.21 -7.80 1.61
CA ASN A 208 7.65 -7.80 1.83
C ASN A 208 8.39 -6.81 0.90
N LYS A 209 7.67 -6.08 0.04
CA LYS A 209 8.20 -5.14 -0.97
C LYS A 209 9.12 -5.78 -2.01
N ILE A 210 8.98 -7.08 -2.23
CA ILE A 210 9.56 -7.81 -3.35
C ILE A 210 8.42 -8.07 -4.33
N HIS A 211 8.56 -7.63 -5.56
CA HIS A 211 7.50 -7.73 -6.56
C HIS A 211 7.53 -9.08 -7.27
N CYS A 212 8.73 -9.60 -7.58
CA CYS A 212 8.87 -10.75 -8.47
C CYS A 212 8.72 -12.11 -7.80
N ASP A 213 8.71 -12.19 -6.47
CA ASP A 213 8.51 -13.45 -5.72
C ASP A 213 7.03 -13.84 -5.59
N GLY A 214 6.12 -12.99 -6.06
CA GLY A 214 4.72 -13.31 -6.26
C GLY A 214 3.80 -12.50 -5.35
N VAL A 215 2.55 -12.95 -5.26
CA VAL A 215 1.59 -12.35 -4.33
C VAL A 215 1.83 -12.93 -2.94
N GLU A 216 2.02 -12.03 -1.98
CA GLU A 216 2.12 -12.35 -0.55
C GLU A 216 0.73 -12.57 0.04
N THR A 217 0.54 -13.72 0.70
CA THR A 217 -0.73 -14.10 1.32
C THR A 217 -0.54 -14.50 2.77
N CYS A 218 -1.50 -14.14 3.61
CA CYS A 218 -1.48 -14.51 5.01
C CYS A 218 -2.14 -15.88 5.21
N ASN A 219 -1.36 -16.82 5.72
CA ASN A 219 -1.87 -18.07 6.25
C ASN A 219 -2.10 -17.95 7.76
N ALA A 220 -3.32 -18.24 8.22
CA ALA A 220 -3.73 -18.15 9.62
C ALA A 220 -2.92 -19.03 10.62
N ILE A 221 -2.02 -19.89 10.12
CA ILE A 221 -1.23 -20.80 10.95
C ILE A 221 0.26 -20.67 10.62
N LEU A 222 0.59 -20.59 9.33
CA LEU A 222 1.98 -20.60 8.85
C LEU A 222 2.57 -19.18 8.71
N GLY A 223 1.76 -18.13 8.85
CA GLY A 223 2.19 -16.75 8.62
C GLY A 223 2.23 -16.38 7.14
N CYS A 224 3.12 -15.45 6.81
CA CYS A 224 3.24 -14.91 5.46
C CYS A 224 3.87 -15.92 4.51
N LEU A 225 3.19 -16.14 3.38
CA LEU A 225 3.63 -17.02 2.32
C LEU A 225 3.59 -16.29 0.97
N SER A 226 4.72 -16.32 0.27
CA SER A 226 4.81 -15.96 -1.14
C SER A 226 4.23 -17.07 -2.02
N SER A 227 3.54 -16.67 -3.07
CA SER A 227 3.07 -17.59 -4.11
C SER A 227 4.19 -17.92 -5.11
N ALA A 228 3.84 -18.48 -6.27
CA ALA A 228 4.83 -18.69 -7.31
C ALA A 228 5.33 -17.32 -7.83
N PRO A 229 6.62 -17.21 -8.19
CA PRO A 229 7.16 -16.01 -8.82
C PRO A 229 6.33 -15.58 -10.03
N ILE A 230 6.29 -14.27 -10.28
CA ILE A 230 5.56 -13.71 -11.43
C ILE A 230 6.11 -14.31 -12.73
N ASP A 231 5.22 -14.90 -13.53
CA ASP A 231 5.54 -15.36 -14.88
C ASP A 231 5.40 -14.18 -15.85
N CYS A 232 6.54 -13.71 -16.34
CA CYS A 232 6.62 -12.62 -17.30
C CYS A 232 6.65 -13.08 -18.76
N ASN A 233 6.36 -14.35 -19.07
CA ASN A 233 6.40 -14.79 -20.46
C ASN A 233 5.34 -14.07 -21.32
N ASP A 234 5.78 -13.30 -22.32
CA ASP A 234 4.89 -12.57 -23.24
C ASP A 234 4.45 -13.40 -24.45
N GLY A 235 4.96 -14.63 -24.57
CA GLY A 235 4.68 -15.55 -25.67
C GLY A 235 5.51 -15.29 -26.93
N ILE A 236 6.42 -14.32 -26.93
CA ILE A 236 7.24 -13.95 -28.07
C ILE A 236 8.60 -14.66 -27.96
N SER A 237 8.89 -15.58 -28.87
CA SER A 237 10.07 -16.46 -28.72
C SER A 237 11.44 -15.76 -28.82
N CYS A 238 11.47 -14.50 -29.24
CA CYS A 238 12.70 -13.73 -29.42
C CYS A 238 12.90 -12.63 -28.37
N THR A 239 12.03 -12.54 -27.36
CA THR A 239 12.20 -11.63 -26.23
C THR A 239 12.90 -12.34 -25.07
N ASN A 240 13.67 -11.57 -24.31
CA ASN A 240 14.10 -11.95 -22.97
C ASN A 240 13.11 -11.35 -21.99
N ASP A 241 12.31 -12.22 -21.41
CA ASP A 241 11.26 -11.86 -20.47
C ASP A 241 11.79 -11.99 -19.06
N ALA A 242 11.79 -10.89 -18.33
CA ALA A 242 12.27 -10.85 -16.96
C ALA A 242 11.36 -10.02 -16.09
N CYS A 243 11.19 -10.44 -14.84
CA CYS A 243 10.60 -9.59 -13.83
C CYS A 243 11.67 -8.64 -13.27
N SER A 244 11.33 -7.36 -13.12
CA SER A 244 12.24 -6.33 -12.62
C SER A 244 11.73 -5.68 -11.34
N GLU A 245 12.43 -5.93 -10.24
CA GLU A 245 12.23 -5.27 -8.93
C GLU A 245 12.44 -3.76 -8.96
N SER A 246 13.20 -3.23 -9.92
CA SER A 246 13.43 -1.77 -10.01
C SER A 246 12.25 -1.01 -10.61
N PHE A 247 11.37 -1.73 -11.32
CA PHE A 247 10.25 -1.15 -12.05
C PHE A 247 8.90 -1.71 -11.58
N ASP A 248 8.91 -2.65 -10.62
CA ASP A 248 7.73 -3.42 -10.19
C ASP A 248 6.89 -3.90 -11.38
N ALA A 249 7.57 -4.45 -12.39
CA ALA A 249 6.97 -4.81 -13.67
C ALA A 249 7.74 -5.90 -14.41
N CYS A 250 7.04 -6.58 -15.31
CA CYS A 250 7.65 -7.39 -16.35
C CYS A 250 8.31 -6.50 -17.41
N ILE A 251 9.55 -6.83 -17.76
CA ILE A 251 10.31 -6.21 -18.83
C ILE A 251 10.52 -7.24 -19.95
N PHE A 252 10.26 -6.83 -21.19
CA PHE A 252 10.40 -7.68 -22.37
C PHE A 252 11.46 -7.04 -23.26
N THR A 253 12.64 -7.65 -23.34
CA THR A 253 13.75 -7.09 -24.10
C THR A 253 13.94 -7.87 -25.40
N PRO A 254 13.75 -7.26 -26.59
CA PRO A 254 13.98 -7.94 -27.86
C PRO A 254 15.42 -8.43 -28.03
N ILE A 255 15.59 -9.66 -28.53
CA ILE A 255 16.89 -10.26 -28.86
C ILE A 255 16.91 -10.62 -30.35
N ASP A 256 17.47 -9.75 -31.18
CA ASP A 256 17.60 -10.01 -32.63
C ASP A 256 18.41 -11.27 -32.94
N ALA A 257 19.41 -11.58 -32.12
CA ALA A 257 20.23 -12.78 -32.27
C ALA A 257 19.46 -14.10 -32.03
N ALA A 258 18.25 -14.04 -31.47
CA ALA A 258 17.37 -15.20 -31.34
C ALA A 258 16.64 -15.52 -32.66
N CYS A 259 16.67 -14.61 -33.64
CA CYS A 259 16.03 -14.77 -34.94
C CYS A 259 16.99 -15.32 -36.00
N ALA A 260 16.43 -15.73 -37.16
CA ALA A 260 17.24 -16.19 -38.27
C ALA A 260 18.07 -15.04 -38.87
N SER A 261 19.10 -15.38 -39.65
CA SER A 261 19.94 -14.35 -40.29
C SER A 261 19.11 -13.45 -41.21
N GLY A 262 19.11 -12.15 -40.92
CA GLY A 262 18.34 -11.14 -41.66
C GLY A 262 16.97 -10.83 -41.07
N GLU A 263 16.62 -11.42 -39.91
CA GLU A 263 15.43 -11.10 -39.14
C GLU A 263 15.78 -10.26 -37.91
N LEU A 264 14.83 -9.44 -37.47
CA LEU A 264 14.88 -8.70 -36.21
C LEU A 264 13.75 -9.17 -35.30
N CYS A 265 13.98 -9.08 -33.99
CA CYS A 265 12.93 -9.35 -33.02
C CYS A 265 12.07 -8.09 -32.85
N ILE A 266 10.82 -8.17 -33.30
CA ILE A 266 9.88 -7.05 -33.21
C ILE A 266 8.67 -7.53 -32.41
N ALA A 267 8.62 -7.10 -31.14
CA ALA A 267 7.51 -7.46 -30.24
C ALA A 267 6.15 -7.00 -30.80
N ALA A 268 6.12 -5.84 -31.47
CA ALA A 268 4.91 -5.29 -32.08
C ALA A 268 4.30 -6.18 -33.19
N VAL A 269 5.09 -7.04 -33.84
CA VAL A 269 4.58 -8.02 -34.83
C VAL A 269 4.57 -9.45 -34.29
N GLY A 270 4.81 -9.63 -32.99
CA GLY A 270 4.73 -10.92 -32.33
C GLY A 270 5.95 -11.83 -32.58
N GLY A 271 7.10 -11.30 -32.98
CA GLY A 271 8.34 -12.09 -33.05
C GLY A 271 9.32 -11.70 -34.14
N CYS A 272 10.02 -12.72 -34.66
CA CYS A 272 11.05 -12.57 -35.67
C CYS A 272 10.45 -12.25 -37.05
N THR A 273 10.92 -11.19 -37.69
CA THR A 273 10.53 -10.84 -39.06
C THR A 273 11.70 -10.31 -39.87
N ALA A 274 11.74 -10.70 -41.16
CA ALA A 274 12.71 -10.21 -42.14
C ALA A 274 12.29 -8.87 -42.77
N ALA A 275 11.02 -8.48 -42.62
CA ALA A 275 10.48 -7.23 -43.12
C ALA A 275 10.18 -6.30 -41.94
N LEU A 276 10.82 -5.13 -41.96
CA LEU A 276 10.42 -4.02 -41.13
C LEU A 276 9.00 -3.58 -41.53
N PRO A 277 8.08 -3.37 -40.57
CA PRO A 277 6.72 -2.90 -40.86
C PRO A 277 6.69 -1.59 -41.67
N CYS A 278 7.67 -0.70 -41.46
CA CYS A 278 7.90 0.50 -42.25
C CYS A 278 9.41 0.76 -42.46
N ALA A 279 9.75 1.48 -43.53
CA ALA A 279 11.09 1.98 -43.79
C ALA A 279 11.15 3.53 -43.79
N ALA A 280 10.01 4.20 -43.92
CA ALA A 280 9.85 5.64 -43.82
C ALA A 280 8.49 5.99 -43.19
N ASN A 281 8.37 7.21 -42.66
CA ASN A 281 7.11 7.72 -42.10
C ASN A 281 5.91 7.61 -43.06
N ALA A 282 6.15 7.74 -44.37
CA ALA A 282 5.10 7.63 -45.38
C ALA A 282 4.49 6.23 -45.49
N ASP A 283 5.18 5.19 -45.00
CA ASP A 283 4.63 3.84 -44.94
C ASP A 283 3.64 3.67 -43.78
N CYS A 284 3.64 4.61 -42.84
CA CYS A 284 2.79 4.62 -41.65
C CYS A 284 1.58 5.54 -41.76
N ASP A 285 1.25 6.05 -42.94
CA ASP A 285 0.06 6.90 -43.13
C ASP A 285 -1.22 6.11 -42.78
N ASP A 286 -1.89 6.48 -41.69
CA ASP A 286 -3.16 5.85 -41.25
C ASP A 286 -4.40 6.48 -41.92
N GLY A 287 -4.20 7.50 -42.75
CA GLY A 287 -5.24 8.24 -43.43
C GLY A 287 -5.97 9.26 -42.55
N ILE A 288 -5.51 9.50 -41.32
CA ILE A 288 -6.10 10.45 -40.38
C ILE A 288 -5.27 11.74 -40.39
N ALA A 289 -5.85 12.83 -40.89
CA ALA A 289 -5.08 14.06 -41.12
C ALA A 289 -4.48 14.72 -39.87
N CYS A 290 -5.03 14.43 -38.68
CA CYS A 290 -4.57 15.02 -37.42
C CYS A 290 -3.59 14.14 -36.64
N THR A 291 -3.24 12.95 -37.14
CA THR A 291 -2.18 12.12 -36.58
C THR A 291 -0.86 12.44 -37.27
N TYR A 292 0.23 12.39 -36.50
CA TYR A 292 1.58 12.46 -37.02
C TYR A 292 2.19 11.07 -37.02
N ASP A 293 2.29 10.53 -38.21
CA ASP A 293 2.71 9.16 -38.45
C ASP A 293 4.22 9.08 -38.58
N LEU A 294 4.83 8.29 -37.70
CA LEU A 294 6.25 8.11 -37.62
C LEU A 294 6.61 6.64 -37.76
N CYS A 295 7.65 6.39 -38.54
CA CYS A 295 8.32 5.10 -38.56
C CYS A 295 9.50 5.17 -37.57
N TYR A 296 9.41 4.44 -36.46
CA TYR A 296 10.47 4.43 -35.45
C TYR A 296 11.62 3.52 -35.88
N ASP A 297 12.84 4.08 -35.92
CA ASP A 297 14.09 3.39 -36.24
C ASP A 297 15.01 3.40 -35.01
N PRO A 298 15.58 2.25 -34.57
CA PRO A 298 15.49 0.91 -35.14
C PRO A 298 14.18 0.17 -34.81
N GLY A 299 13.72 -0.67 -35.75
CA GLY A 299 12.59 -1.58 -35.55
C GLY A 299 11.43 -1.39 -36.53
N GLY A 300 11.40 -0.28 -37.28
CA GLY A 300 10.43 -0.07 -38.35
C GLY A 300 8.99 -0.19 -37.88
N VAL A 301 8.68 0.29 -36.67
CA VAL A 301 7.34 0.24 -36.09
C VAL A 301 6.62 1.55 -36.40
N CYS A 302 5.37 1.45 -36.87
CA CYS A 302 4.51 2.62 -37.04
C CYS A 302 3.93 3.07 -35.71
N VAL A 303 4.07 4.36 -35.43
CA VAL A 303 3.45 5.04 -34.29
C VAL A 303 2.70 6.27 -34.80
N HIS A 304 1.51 6.50 -34.25
CA HIS A 304 0.60 7.56 -34.67
C HIS A 304 0.37 8.49 -33.47
N TYR A 305 0.87 9.72 -33.55
CA TYR A 305 0.72 10.70 -32.48
C TYR A 305 -0.42 11.67 -32.82
N ALA A 306 -1.50 11.63 -32.06
CA ALA A 306 -2.60 12.59 -32.20
C ALA A 306 -2.12 14.02 -31.92
N GLN A 307 -2.51 14.96 -32.78
CA GLN A 307 -2.17 16.38 -32.66
C GLN A 307 -3.44 17.23 -32.69
N ASP A 308 -3.97 17.53 -31.51
CA ASP A 308 -5.22 18.30 -31.34
C ASP A 308 -5.16 19.66 -32.05
N TYR A 309 -4.00 20.33 -32.06
CA TYR A 309 -3.84 21.63 -32.73
C TYR A 309 -4.06 21.58 -34.25
N VAL A 310 -3.98 20.41 -34.88
CA VAL A 310 -4.25 20.23 -36.32
C VAL A 310 -5.76 20.29 -36.59
N CYS A 311 -6.58 20.02 -35.57
CA CYS A 311 -8.03 19.99 -35.66
C CYS A 311 -8.71 21.33 -35.39
N ASP A 312 -7.97 22.34 -34.91
CA ASP A 312 -8.50 23.66 -34.60
C ASP A 312 -9.22 24.26 -35.83
N ASP A 313 -10.52 24.51 -35.69
CA ASP A 313 -11.37 25.05 -36.75
C ASP A 313 -11.58 26.58 -36.64
N ASP A 314 -10.85 27.23 -35.73
CA ASP A 314 -10.96 28.64 -35.36
C ASP A 314 -12.36 29.05 -34.82
N VAL A 315 -13.20 28.09 -34.37
CA VAL A 315 -14.55 28.37 -33.82
C VAL A 315 -14.56 28.24 -32.29
N PHE A 316 -14.11 29.27 -31.57
CA PHE A 316 -14.00 29.26 -30.09
C PHE A 316 -15.19 28.63 -29.31
N CYS A 317 -16.43 28.85 -29.74
CA CYS A 317 -17.61 28.45 -28.96
C CYS A 317 -18.00 26.96 -29.03
N ASN A 318 -17.55 26.20 -30.04
CA ASN A 318 -17.78 24.75 -30.08
C ASN A 318 -16.77 23.98 -29.20
N GLY A 319 -15.76 24.68 -28.67
CA GLY A 319 -14.72 24.14 -27.80
C GLY A 319 -13.55 23.55 -28.58
N ALA A 320 -12.38 23.47 -27.94
CA ALA A 320 -11.17 22.96 -28.57
C ALA A 320 -11.37 21.54 -29.13
N GLU A 321 -11.13 21.38 -30.42
CA GLU A 321 -11.19 20.11 -31.13
C GLU A 321 -10.11 19.15 -30.63
N ILE A 322 -10.47 17.87 -30.59
CA ILE A 322 -9.58 16.79 -30.16
C ILE A 322 -9.38 15.86 -31.36
N CYS A 323 -8.12 15.50 -31.60
CA CYS A 323 -7.79 14.50 -32.58
C CYS A 323 -8.09 13.10 -32.01
N ASP A 324 -9.12 12.44 -32.55
CA ASP A 324 -9.37 11.03 -32.28
C ASP A 324 -8.47 10.18 -33.20
N PRO A 325 -7.61 9.30 -32.66
CA PRO A 325 -6.68 8.48 -33.46
C PRO A 325 -7.35 7.45 -34.38
N PHE A 326 -8.68 7.33 -34.37
CA PHE A 326 -9.43 6.40 -35.22
C PHE A 326 -10.47 7.10 -36.10
N GLN A 327 -11.01 8.23 -35.66
CA GLN A 327 -12.10 8.95 -36.32
C GLN A 327 -11.66 10.31 -36.90
N GLY A 328 -10.47 10.78 -36.56
CA GLY A 328 -9.96 12.10 -36.94
C GLY A 328 -10.47 13.22 -36.06
N CYS A 329 -10.55 14.43 -36.61
CA CYS A 329 -10.92 15.60 -35.82
C CYS A 329 -12.36 15.53 -35.32
N THR A 330 -12.51 15.62 -34.01
CA THR A 330 -13.81 15.66 -33.32
C THR A 330 -14.00 17.01 -32.66
N ALA A 331 -15.22 17.54 -32.75
CA ALA A 331 -15.58 18.80 -32.11
C ALA A 331 -15.37 18.71 -30.59
N GLY A 332 -14.90 19.81 -30.00
CA GLY A 332 -14.71 19.92 -28.57
C GLY A 332 -16.00 19.94 -27.76
N SER A 333 -15.84 20.11 -26.45
CA SER A 333 -16.97 20.43 -25.58
C SER A 333 -17.27 21.93 -25.65
N PRO A 334 -18.51 22.35 -26.00
CA PRO A 334 -18.85 23.76 -26.13
C PRO A 334 -18.50 24.58 -24.90
N VAL A 335 -18.02 25.81 -25.12
CA VAL A 335 -17.64 26.72 -24.03
C VAL A 335 -18.90 27.11 -23.25
N ILE A 336 -18.88 26.84 -21.94
CA ILE A 336 -19.96 27.22 -21.01
C ILE A 336 -19.62 28.59 -20.41
N CYS A 337 -20.38 29.61 -20.79
CA CYS A 337 -20.16 31.00 -20.37
C CYS A 337 -20.92 31.45 -19.13
N ASN A 338 -21.65 30.54 -18.47
CA ASN A 338 -22.50 30.86 -17.33
C ASN A 338 -21.68 31.48 -16.18
N ASP A 339 -21.99 32.72 -15.81
CA ASP A 339 -21.29 33.47 -14.75
C ASP A 339 -21.93 33.30 -13.36
N GLY A 340 -23.06 32.58 -13.28
CA GLY A 340 -23.81 32.31 -12.06
C GLY A 340 -24.68 33.46 -11.59
N ILE A 341 -24.89 34.50 -12.41
CA ILE A 341 -25.74 35.66 -12.10
C ILE A 341 -27.05 35.54 -12.88
N ASP A 342 -28.17 35.33 -12.16
CA ASP A 342 -29.48 35.09 -12.79
C ASP A 342 -30.00 36.23 -13.69
N CYS A 343 -29.42 37.43 -13.60
CA CYS A 343 -29.86 38.61 -14.36
C CYS A 343 -28.91 39.03 -15.49
N THR A 344 -27.93 38.18 -15.84
CA THR A 344 -27.10 38.32 -17.04
C THR A 344 -27.54 37.30 -18.09
N GLU A 345 -27.50 37.69 -19.36
CA GLU A 345 -27.55 36.78 -20.49
C GLU A 345 -26.12 36.43 -20.88
N ASP A 346 -25.73 35.19 -20.59
CA ASP A 346 -24.38 34.69 -20.84
C ASP A 346 -24.28 34.07 -22.24
N ILE A 347 -23.53 34.75 -23.12
CA ILE A 347 -23.37 34.38 -24.52
C ILE A 347 -21.90 34.08 -24.79
N CYS A 348 -21.64 32.98 -25.49
CA CYS A 348 -20.35 32.76 -26.11
C CYS A 348 -20.26 33.55 -27.42
N ASP A 349 -19.29 34.46 -27.53
CA ASP A 349 -19.07 35.28 -28.72
C ASP A 349 -17.81 34.82 -29.48
N ALA A 350 -18.03 34.07 -30.55
CA ALA A 350 -16.98 33.55 -31.44
C ALA A 350 -16.29 34.63 -32.31
N THR A 351 -16.74 35.90 -32.29
CA THR A 351 -16.03 36.98 -32.99
C THR A 351 -14.95 37.63 -32.14
N THR A 352 -15.04 37.44 -30.82
CA THR A 352 -14.08 37.99 -29.85
C THR A 352 -13.40 36.91 -29.01
N ASP A 353 -13.67 35.64 -29.31
CA ASP A 353 -13.19 34.45 -28.59
C ASP A 353 -13.34 34.59 -27.08
N ALA A 354 -14.53 35.01 -26.65
CA ALA A 354 -14.78 35.35 -25.26
C ALA A 354 -16.24 35.12 -24.85
N CYS A 355 -16.42 34.80 -23.58
CA CYS A 355 -17.71 34.84 -22.93
C CYS A 355 -18.13 36.29 -22.65
N LYS A 356 -19.37 36.63 -22.98
CA LYS A 356 -19.98 37.93 -22.71
C LYS A 356 -21.21 37.75 -21.84
N ALA A 357 -21.22 38.42 -20.70
CA ALA A 357 -22.40 38.57 -19.86
C ALA A 357 -23.09 39.90 -20.21
N ILE A 358 -24.31 39.84 -20.73
CA ILE A 358 -25.12 41.02 -21.07
C ILE A 358 -26.15 41.24 -19.97
N PRO A 359 -26.07 42.33 -19.18
CA PRO A 359 -27.05 42.60 -18.12
C PRO A 359 -28.45 42.84 -18.69
N HIS A 360 -29.47 42.23 -18.08
CA HIS A 360 -30.87 42.56 -18.33
C HIS A 360 -31.37 43.57 -17.30
N GLU A 361 -31.56 44.82 -17.74
CA GLU A 361 -32.04 45.96 -16.94
C GLU A 361 -33.45 45.74 -16.32
N SER A 362 -34.20 44.74 -16.79
CA SER A 362 -35.52 44.37 -16.24
C SER A 362 -35.49 43.21 -15.24
N SER A 363 -34.35 42.55 -15.08
CA SER A 363 -34.22 41.27 -14.35
C SER A 363 -33.28 41.35 -13.15
N CYS A 364 -32.42 42.36 -13.04
CA CYS A 364 -31.63 42.63 -11.84
C CYS A 364 -32.43 43.50 -10.83
N PRO A 365 -32.53 43.10 -9.54
CA PRO A 365 -33.13 43.92 -8.48
C PRO A 365 -32.31 45.17 -8.10
#